data_AF-A0A5C8RT70-F1
#
_entry.id   AF-A0A5C8RT70-F1
#
_cell.length_a   1.000
_cell.length_b   1.000
_cell.length_c   1.000
_cell.angle_alpha   90.00
_cell.angle_beta   90.00
_cell.angle_gamma   90.00
#
_symmetry.space_group_name_H-M   'P 1'
#
loop_
_entity.id
_entity.type
_entity.pdbx_description
1 polymer ?
#
loop_
_entity_poly.entity_id
_entity_poly.type
_entity_poly.pdbx_seq_one_letter_code
_entity_poly.pdbx_strand_id
1 'polypeptide(L)' 'MEAAERSGLLADKSARISNRISPAPLDQAKRRTGIAADTDLIAFALASVALDDDFATVFEAVGGTVDPDLKLGF' A
#
# COMPACT_ATOMS: atom_id res chain seq x y z
N MET A 1 -0.77 4.35 -6.06
CA MET A 1 -0.09 5.67 -6.03
C MET A 1 -1.10 6.78 -5.82
N GLU A 2 -2.18 6.85 -6.60
CA GLU A 2 -3.22 7.90 -6.48
C GLU A 2 -3.78 8.13 -5.06
N ALA A 3 -3.98 7.06 -4.26
CA ALA A 3 -4.44 7.21 -2.87
C ALA A 3 -3.41 7.93 -1.97
N ALA A 4 -2.12 7.66 -2.17
CA ALA A 4 -1.02 8.28 -1.43
C ALA A 4 -0.77 9.73 -1.88
N GLU A 5 -1.00 9.99 -3.18
CA GLU A 5 -0.97 11.35 -3.73
C GLU A 5 -2.08 12.21 -3.13
N ARG A 6 -3.31 11.67 -3.07
CA ARG A 6 -4.46 12.36 -2.47
C ARG A 6 -4.31 12.61 -0.96
N SER A 7 -3.55 11.77 -0.25
CA SER A 7 -3.26 11.97 1.18
C SER A 7 -2.04 12.84 1.45
N GLY A 8 -1.37 13.36 0.41
CA GLY A 8 -0.19 14.23 0.56
C GLY A 8 1.09 13.50 0.98
N LEU A 9 1.09 12.17 1.02
CA LEU A 9 2.22 11.36 1.48
C LEU A 9 3.42 11.37 0.51
N LEU A 10 3.26 11.91 -0.69
CA LEU A 10 4.32 11.97 -1.73
C LEU A 10 4.86 13.40 -1.96
N ALA A 11 4.47 14.38 -1.16
CA ALA A 11 4.73 15.81 -1.44
C ALA A 11 6.21 16.22 -1.34
N ASP A 12 7.00 15.64 -0.42
CA ASP A 12 8.40 16.02 -0.20
C ASP A 12 9.34 14.80 -0.08
N LYS A 13 10.33 14.73 -0.98
CA LYS A 13 11.35 13.66 -1.01
C LYS A 13 12.63 14.06 -0.24
N SER A 14 12.49 14.52 1.01
CA SER A 14 13.60 15.05 1.81
C SER A 14 14.31 14.01 2.68
N ALA A 15 13.65 12.90 3.01
CA ALA A 15 14.21 11.85 3.85
C ALA A 15 15.02 10.82 3.04
N ARG A 16 16.22 10.45 3.52
CA ARG A 16 17.06 9.40 2.94
C ARG A 16 17.04 8.15 3.82
N ILE A 17 16.69 7.01 3.24
CA ILE A 17 16.78 5.70 3.86
C ILE A 17 17.86 4.89 3.11
N SER A 18 18.83 4.34 3.83
CA SER A 18 19.87 3.46 3.29
C SER A 18 19.83 2.13 4.02
N ASN A 19 19.52 1.04 3.32
CA ASN A 19 19.47 -0.29 3.91
C ASN A 19 19.94 -1.37 2.93
N ARG A 20 20.47 -2.48 3.45
CA ARG A 20 20.75 -3.69 2.68
C ARG A 20 19.52 -4.58 2.68
N ILE A 21 19.11 -5.01 1.50
CA ILE A 21 17.94 -5.86 1.31
C ILE A 21 18.38 -7.10 0.55
N SER A 22 17.80 -8.25 0.91
CA SER A 22 18.03 -9.49 0.17
C SER A 22 17.43 -9.38 -1.23
N PRO A 23 18.12 -9.83 -2.29
CA PRO A 23 17.66 -9.64 -3.67
C PRO A 23 16.37 -10.41 -3.99
N ALA A 24 16.20 -11.62 -3.43
CA ALA A 24 15.04 -12.46 -3.70
C ALA A 24 13.68 -11.78 -3.41
N PRO A 25 13.42 -11.23 -2.20
CA PRO A 25 12.18 -10.50 -1.93
C PRO A 25 12.07 -9.20 -2.72
N LEU A 26 13.18 -8.51 -2.99
CA LEU A 26 13.19 -7.29 -3.82
C LEU A 26 12.68 -7.61 -5.23
N ASP A 27 13.24 -8.64 -5.87
CA ASP A 27 12.86 -9.02 -7.23
C ASP A 27 11.40 -9.51 -7.29
N GLN A 28 10.94 -10.23 -6.27
CA GLN A 28 9.54 -10.65 -6.19
C GLN A 28 8.59 -9.46 -6.06
N ALA A 29 8.94 -8.46 -5.24
CA ALA A 29 8.14 -7.26 -5.07
C ALA A 29 8.09 -6.44 -6.37
N LYS A 30 9.22 -6.31 -7.09
CA LYS A 30 9.24 -5.68 -8.43
C LYS A 30 8.34 -6.40 -9.43
N ARG A 31 8.40 -7.75 -9.47
CA ARG A 31 7.52 -8.55 -10.35
C ARG A 31 6.04 -8.38 -10.03
N ARG A 32 5.68 -8.32 -8.74
CA ARG A 32 4.28 -8.17 -8.31
C ARG A 32 3.71 -6.78 -8.57
N THR A 33 4.53 -5.74 -8.39
CA THR A 33 4.08 -4.35 -8.47
C THR A 33 4.30 -3.72 -9.84
N GLY A 34 5.19 -4.28 -10.66
CA GLY A 34 5.65 -3.67 -11.91
C GLY A 34 6.61 -2.50 -11.71
N ILE A 35 6.96 -2.15 -10.47
CA ILE A 35 7.84 -1.02 -10.16
C ILE A 35 9.30 -1.46 -10.33
N ALA A 36 10.03 -0.79 -11.24
CA ALA A 36 11.42 -1.13 -11.54
C ALA A 36 12.43 -0.49 -10.59
N ALA A 37 12.17 0.77 -10.19
CA ALA A 37 13.07 1.56 -9.36
C ALA A 37 12.90 1.22 -7.88
N ASP A 38 14.01 0.95 -7.19
CA ASP A 38 14.01 0.57 -5.77
C ASP A 38 13.40 1.68 -4.91
N THR A 39 13.71 2.94 -5.21
CA THR A 39 13.17 4.10 -4.48
C THR A 39 11.65 4.19 -4.59
N ASP A 40 11.10 3.94 -5.79
CA ASP A 40 9.65 3.99 -6.01
C ASP A 40 8.95 2.80 -5.36
N LEU A 41 9.61 1.64 -5.35
CA LEU A 41 9.08 0.44 -4.69
C LEU A 41 9.05 0.62 -3.16
N ILE A 42 10.08 1.24 -2.59
CA ILE A 42 10.11 1.59 -1.16
C ILE A 42 9.06 2.65 -0.83
N ALA A 43 8.94 3.70 -1.65
CA ALA A 43 7.92 4.73 -1.46
C ALA A 43 6.50 4.13 -1.52
N PHE A 44 6.26 3.23 -2.49
CA PHE A 44 5.02 2.47 -2.58
C PHE A 44 4.75 1.65 -1.32
N ALA A 45 5.73 0.89 -0.84
CA ALA A 45 5.57 0.07 0.35
C ALA A 45 5.26 0.91 1.60
N LEU A 46 5.97 2.03 1.79
CA LEU A 46 5.72 2.95 2.90
C LEU A 46 4.35 3.59 2.81
N ALA A 47 3.94 4.02 1.61
CA ALA A 47 2.61 4.57 1.38
C ALA A 47 1.52 3.53 1.64
N SER A 48 1.70 2.28 1.20
CA SER A 48 0.76 1.18 1.47
C SER A 48 0.59 0.94 2.97
N VAL A 49 1.68 0.93 3.73
CA VAL A 49 1.61 0.79 5.20
C VAL A 49 0.97 2.01 5.86
N ALA A 50 1.27 3.22 5.39
CA ALA A 50 0.71 4.46 5.94
C ALA A 50 -0.79 4.64 5.61
N LEU A 51 -1.26 4.01 4.54
CA LEU A 51 -2.65 4.05 4.09
C LEU A 51 -3.48 2.84 4.55
N ASP A 52 -2.86 1.84 5.17
CA ASP A 52 -3.56 0.65 5.65
C ASP A 52 -4.60 1.10 6.69
N ASP A 53 -5.88 1.05 6.30
CA ASP A 53 -7.04 1.63 7.00
C ASP A 53 -7.71 0.60 7.91
N ASP A 54 -6.91 -0.25 8.55
CA ASP A 54 -7.36 -1.43 9.30
C ASP A 54 -8.19 -2.40 8.44
N PHE A 55 -8.07 -2.36 7.10
CA PHE A 55 -8.88 -3.17 6.19
C PHE A 55 -8.88 -4.64 6.58
N ALA A 56 -7.72 -5.22 6.88
CA ALA A 56 -7.63 -6.63 7.25
C ALA A 56 -8.42 -6.94 8.53
N THR A 57 -8.28 -6.10 9.55
CA THR A 57 -8.97 -6.23 10.85
C THR A 57 -10.48 -6.07 10.68
N VAL A 58 -10.91 -5.05 9.94
CA VAL A 58 -12.33 -4.80 9.68
C VAL A 58 -12.90 -5.91 8.81
N PHE A 59 -12.24 -6.32 7.74
CA PHE A 59 -12.68 -7.39 6.86
C PHE A 59 -12.86 -8.72 7.59
N GLU A 60 -11.93 -9.05 8.49
CA GLU A 60 -12.05 -10.23 9.37
C GLU A 60 -13.25 -10.09 10.32
N ALA A 61 -13.40 -8.93 10.98
CA ALA A 61 -14.51 -8.66 11.90
C ALA A 61 -15.89 -8.71 11.22
N VAL A 62 -15.99 -8.24 9.97
CA VAL A 62 -17.25 -8.26 9.20
C VAL A 62 -17.53 -9.66 8.65
N GLY A 63 -16.54 -10.55 8.60
CA GLY A 63 -16.72 -11.97 8.24
C GLY A 63 -17.29 -12.16 6.83
N GLY A 64 -17.00 -11.25 5.90
CA GLY A 64 -17.55 -11.25 4.55
C GLY A 64 -19.04 -10.90 4.46
N THR A 65 -19.63 -10.37 5.54
CA THR A 65 -20.97 -9.78 5.50
C THR A 65 -20.89 -8.31 5.10
N VAL A 66 -22.02 -7.72 4.75
CA VAL A 66 -22.17 -6.28 4.58
C VAL A 66 -23.39 -5.84 5.36
N ASP A 67 -23.47 -4.56 5.71
CA ASP A 67 -24.67 -4.00 6.35
C ASP A 67 -25.91 -4.36 5.49
N PRO A 68 -26.93 -5.04 6.05
CA PRO A 68 -28.12 -5.44 5.32
C PRO A 68 -28.87 -4.28 4.66
N ASP A 69 -28.74 -3.07 5.22
CA ASP A 69 -29.39 -1.86 4.71
C ASP A 69 -28.52 -1.12 3.67
N LEU A 70 -27.29 -1.61 3.41
CA LEU A 70 -26.41 -1.07 2.39
C LEU A 70 -27.02 -1.28 1.00
N LYS A 71 -27.36 -0.17 0.35
CA LYS A 71 -27.82 -0.14 -1.04
C LYS A 71 -26.64 -0.43 -1.97
N LEU A 72 -26.38 -1.71 -2.21
CA LEU A 72 -25.51 -2.15 -3.29
C LEU A 72 -26.25 -1.88 -4.60
N GLY A 73 -25.83 -0.86 -5.34
CA GLY A 73 -26.49 -0.42 -6.56
C GLY A 73 -26.53 -1.52 -7.60
N PHE A 74 -27.67 -2.22 -7.68
CA PHE A 74 -28.04 -3.15 -8.74
C PHE A 74 -29.43 -2.78 -9.24
#